data_AF-A0A7C4VR80-F1
#
_entry.id   AF-A0A7C4VR80-F1
#
_cell.length_a   1.000
_cell.length_b   1.000
_cell.length_c   1.000
_cell.angle_alpha   90.00
_cell.angle_beta   90.00
_cell.angle_gamma   90.00
#
_symmetry.space_group_name_H-M   'P 1'
#
loop_
_entity.id
_entity.type
_entity.pdbx_description
1 polymer ?
#
loop_
_entity_poly.entity_id
_entity_poly.type
_entity_poly.pdbx_seq_one_letter_code
_entity_poly.pdbx_strand_id
1 'polypeptide(L)'
;MRVVTRPDFDGVVCAVLLKEALSVDTPVVWVEPGDLQNHRVQIEIGDILANLPYAPGCSLWFDHHHSNRMSETVPGLFRMAPSAAGLVFEYYRERYRRDFSELVHAADKIDSADLTMAEVFCPEAHPYLLLSMTLPGHSRREEAYWNHVVELLRSRPIEAVL
;
A
#
# COMPACT_ATOMS: atom_id res chain seq x y z
N MET A 1 10.04 -10.80 -8.76
CA MET A 1 9.42 -9.48 -8.50
C MET A 1 8.99 -9.46 -7.06
N ARG A 2 9.35 -8.42 -6.32
CA ARG A 2 8.88 -8.20 -4.95
C ARG A 2 8.08 -6.91 -4.91
N VAL A 3 7.11 -6.84 -4.02
CA VAL A 3 6.46 -5.56 -3.70
C VAL A 3 7.29 -4.88 -2.62
N VAL A 4 7.67 -3.63 -2.86
CA VAL A 4 8.40 -2.78 -1.91
C VAL A 4 7.49 -1.60 -1.58
N THR A 5 7.10 -1.47 -0.31
CA THR A 5 6.13 -0.45 0.09
C THR A 5 6.28 -0.06 1.57
N ARG A 6 5.52 0.95 2.00
CA ARG A 6 5.54 1.44 3.38
C ARG A 6 4.72 0.55 4.31
N PRO A 7 5.10 0.45 5.59
CA PRO A 7 4.34 -0.29 6.60
C PRO A 7 3.19 0.56 7.18
N ASP A 8 2.38 1.16 6.30
CA ASP A 8 1.12 1.84 6.65
C ASP A 8 -0.06 1.18 5.93
N PHE A 9 -1.27 1.64 6.21
CA PHE A 9 -2.48 1.02 5.64
C PHE A 9 -2.52 1.13 4.11
N ASP A 10 -2.13 2.27 3.53
CA ASP A 10 -2.04 2.42 2.08
C ASP A 10 -1.03 1.45 1.45
N GLY A 11 0.17 1.32 2.05
CA GLY A 11 1.17 0.36 1.60
C GLY A 11 0.72 -1.10 1.73
N VAL A 12 0.02 -1.46 2.81
CA VAL A 12 -0.60 -2.79 2.97
C VAL A 12 -1.61 -3.05 1.85
N VAL A 13 -2.49 -2.10 1.54
CA VAL A 13 -3.47 -2.27 0.46
C VAL A 13 -2.79 -2.31 -0.91
N CYS A 14 -1.75 -1.50 -1.15
CA CYS A 14 -0.90 -1.61 -2.34
C CYS A 14 -0.35 -3.02 -2.50
N ALA A 15 0.17 -3.62 -1.41
CA ALA A 15 0.68 -4.99 -1.45
C ALA A 15 -0.41 -6.02 -1.76
N VAL A 16 -1.59 -5.91 -1.15
CA VAL A 16 -2.75 -6.79 -1.46
C VAL A 16 -3.05 -6.74 -2.96
N LEU A 17 -3.22 -5.55 -3.51
CA LEU A 17 -3.59 -5.32 -4.90
C LEU A 17 -2.51 -5.79 -5.89
N LEU A 18 -1.25 -5.44 -5.65
CA LEU A 18 -0.14 -5.83 -6.52
C LEU A 18 0.08 -7.34 -6.53
N LYS A 19 0.01 -7.99 -5.36
CA LYS A 19 0.13 -9.46 -5.27
C LYS A 19 -1.00 -10.15 -6.02
N GLU A 20 -2.22 -9.64 -5.93
CA GLU A 20 -3.36 -10.20 -6.64
C GLU A 20 -3.26 -9.99 -8.16
N ALA A 21 -2.98 -8.76 -8.61
CA ALA A 21 -2.94 -8.42 -10.03
C ALA A 21 -1.79 -9.09 -10.80
N LEU A 22 -0.68 -9.38 -10.12
CA LEU A 22 0.55 -9.87 -10.73
C LEU A 22 0.94 -11.28 -10.29
N SER A 23 0.13 -11.93 -9.46
CA SER A 23 0.40 -13.27 -8.91
C SER A 23 1.79 -13.34 -8.24
N VAL A 24 2.12 -12.33 -7.44
CA VAL A 24 3.39 -12.27 -6.69
C VAL A 24 3.22 -12.99 -5.35
N ASP A 25 3.99 -14.06 -5.14
CA ASP A 25 3.92 -14.87 -3.91
C ASP A 25 5.06 -14.61 -2.92
N THR A 26 6.06 -13.83 -3.30
CA THR A 26 7.15 -13.47 -2.38
C THR A 26 6.65 -12.56 -1.25
N PRO A 27 7.30 -12.58 -0.07
CA PRO A 27 7.03 -11.61 0.99
C PRO A 27 7.20 -10.17 0.51
N VAL A 28 6.45 -9.26 1.13
CA VAL A 28 6.57 -7.81 0.91
C VAL A 28 7.84 -7.32 1.59
N VAL A 29 8.55 -6.41 0.93
CA VAL A 29 9.69 -5.68 1.49
C VAL A 29 9.19 -4.35 2.05
N TRP A 30 9.24 -4.19 3.37
CA TRP A 30 8.71 -3.03 4.06
C TRP A 30 9.80 -1.97 4.25
N VAL A 31 9.56 -0.76 3.76
CA VAL A 31 10.58 0.30 3.69
C VAL A 31 10.00 1.63 4.14
N GLU A 32 10.76 2.33 4.97
CA GLU A 32 10.50 3.73 5.29
C GLU A 32 11.03 4.65 4.18
N PRO A 33 10.32 5.74 3.82
CA PRO A 33 10.79 6.67 2.79
C PRO A 33 12.21 7.19 3.04
N GLY A 34 12.54 7.46 4.31
CA GLY A 34 13.86 7.92 4.72
C GLY A 34 14.96 6.88 4.50
N ASP A 35 14.67 5.59 4.65
CA ASP A 35 15.65 4.52 4.39
C ASP A 35 15.97 4.43 2.90
N LEU A 36 14.96 4.60 2.05
CA LEU A 36 15.13 4.61 0.59
C LEU A 36 15.93 5.83 0.12
N GLN A 37 15.59 7.04 0.58
CA GLN A 37 16.29 8.28 0.25
C GLN A 37 17.75 8.27 0.71
N ASN A 38 18.04 7.61 1.84
CA ASN A 38 19.39 7.45 2.36
C ASN A 38 20.13 6.23 1.79
N HIS A 39 19.59 5.58 0.74
CA HIS A 39 20.20 4.42 0.07
C HIS A 39 20.50 3.24 1.02
N ARG A 40 19.70 3.08 2.08
CA ARG A 40 19.84 2.00 3.07
C ARG A 40 19.12 0.72 2.67
N VAL A 41 18.35 0.77 1.58
CA VAL A 41 17.65 -0.36 0.99
C VAL A 41 18.10 -0.50 -0.45
N GLN A 42 18.45 -1.73 -0.82
CA GLN A 42 18.80 -2.07 -2.19
C GLN A 42 17.54 -2.43 -2.97
N ILE A 43 17.27 -1.67 -4.04
CA ILE A 43 16.22 -1.98 -5.00
C ILE A 43 16.80 -2.87 -6.10
N GLU A 44 16.10 -3.95 -6.40
CA GLU A 44 16.48 -4.95 -7.39
C GLU A 44 15.68 -4.79 -8.69
N ILE A 45 16.27 -5.24 -9.80
CA ILE A 45 15.55 -5.31 -11.08
C ILE A 45 14.33 -6.24 -10.91
N GLY A 46 13.15 -5.74 -11.24
CA GLY A 46 11.89 -6.46 -11.05
C GLY A 46 11.14 -6.08 -9.77
N ASP A 47 11.68 -5.23 -8.91
CA ASP A 47 10.93 -4.69 -7.78
C ASP A 47 9.84 -3.73 -8.24
N ILE A 48 8.72 -3.76 -7.52
CA ILE A 48 7.57 -2.87 -7.71
C ILE A 48 7.51 -1.97 -6.49
N LEU A 49 7.69 -0.67 -6.70
CA LEU A 49 7.63 0.31 -5.62
C LEU A 49 6.23 0.91 -5.57
N ALA A 50 5.63 0.91 -4.39
CA ALA A 50 4.35 1.56 -4.14
C ALA A 50 4.42 2.40 -2.87
N ASN A 51 3.77 3.56 -2.89
CA ASN A 51 3.72 4.48 -1.77
C ASN A 51 5.11 4.93 -1.26
N LEU A 52 6.10 5.01 -2.15
CA LEU A 52 7.49 5.35 -1.81
C LEU A 52 8.06 6.33 -2.84
N PRO A 53 9.07 7.14 -2.46
CA PRO A 53 9.85 7.89 -3.44
C PRO A 53 10.38 6.96 -4.53
N TYR A 54 10.49 7.47 -5.76
CA TYR A 54 11.09 6.69 -6.83
C TYR A 54 12.54 6.32 -6.51
N ALA A 55 12.94 5.10 -6.85
CA ALA A 55 14.32 4.64 -6.79
C ALA A 55 14.71 3.96 -8.10
N PRO A 56 15.88 4.29 -8.67
CA PRO A 56 16.37 3.64 -9.89
C PRO A 56 16.45 2.12 -9.74
N GLY A 57 16.03 1.40 -10.78
CA GLY A 57 16.08 -0.07 -10.84
C GLY A 57 14.72 -0.76 -10.63
N CYS A 58 13.72 -0.07 -10.08
CA CYS A 58 12.37 -0.61 -10.02
C CYS A 58 11.77 -0.79 -11.42
N SER A 59 10.93 -1.81 -11.60
CA SER A 59 10.25 -2.07 -12.87
C SER A 59 8.90 -1.39 -12.98
N LEU A 60 8.26 -1.09 -11.86
CA LEU A 60 6.98 -0.38 -11.76
C LEU A 60 7.02 0.53 -10.54
N TRP A 61 6.41 1.71 -10.66
CA TRP A 61 6.33 2.69 -9.58
C TRP A 61 4.92 3.29 -9.48
N PHE A 62 4.37 3.25 -8.27
CA PHE A 62 3.07 3.82 -7.93
C PHE A 62 3.22 4.77 -6.74
N ASP A 63 2.89 6.04 -6.95
CA ASP A 63 2.97 7.03 -5.88
C ASP A 63 2.08 8.24 -6.16
N HIS A 64 1.73 8.96 -5.10
CA HIS A 64 0.79 10.08 -5.13
C HIS A 64 1.30 11.32 -4.38
N HIS A 65 2.43 11.19 -3.69
CA HIS A 65 3.01 12.26 -2.89
C HIS A 65 3.52 13.41 -3.75
N HIS A 66 3.10 14.64 -3.42
CA HIS A 66 3.60 15.83 -4.09
C HIS A 66 5.13 15.97 -4.01
N SER A 67 5.72 15.57 -2.88
CA SER A 67 7.18 15.66 -2.64
C SER A 67 8.01 14.77 -3.55
N ASN A 68 7.41 13.74 -4.14
CA ASN A 68 8.10 12.73 -4.94
C ASN A 68 7.92 12.95 -6.45
N ARG A 69 7.34 14.09 -6.85
CA ARG A 69 7.15 14.46 -8.26
C ARG A 69 8.45 14.40 -9.03
N MET A 70 8.39 13.78 -10.21
CA MET A 70 9.48 13.75 -11.18
C MET A 70 9.00 14.21 -12.55
N SER A 71 9.93 14.69 -13.38
CA SER A 71 9.68 15.04 -14.77
C SER A 71 9.65 13.81 -15.70
N GLU A 72 10.27 12.72 -15.29
CA GLU A 72 10.40 11.51 -16.09
C GLU A 72 9.17 10.62 -15.95
N THR A 73 8.72 10.05 -17.07
CA THR A 73 7.67 9.03 -17.06
C THR A 73 8.31 7.67 -16.89
N VAL A 74 7.90 6.94 -15.85
CA VAL A 74 8.34 5.56 -15.58
C VAL A 74 7.13 4.63 -15.62
N PRO A 75 7.32 3.33 -15.90
CA PRO A 75 6.21 2.38 -15.86
C PRO A 75 5.51 2.37 -14.50
N GLY A 76 4.18 2.30 -14.50
CA GLY A 76 3.34 2.42 -13.31
C GLY A 76 2.41 3.64 -13.43
N LEU A 77 2.06 4.25 -12.30
CA LEU A 77 1.18 5.40 -12.28
C LEU A 77 1.55 6.37 -11.15
N PHE A 78 1.84 7.61 -11.54
CA PHE A 78 2.03 8.72 -10.61
C PHE A 78 1.02 9.83 -10.90
N ARG A 79 0.26 10.25 -9.88
CA ARG A 79 -0.51 11.51 -9.87
C ARG A 79 -0.96 11.85 -8.47
N MET A 80 -1.37 13.10 -8.26
CA MET A 80 -2.09 13.47 -7.05
C MET A 80 -3.39 12.65 -6.94
N ALA A 81 -3.51 11.87 -5.88
CA ALA A 81 -4.65 11.03 -5.56
C ALA A 81 -4.76 10.87 -4.03
N PRO A 82 -5.91 10.41 -3.50
CA PRO A 82 -6.08 10.20 -2.07
C PRO A 82 -5.15 9.14 -1.48
N SER A 83 -4.78 8.12 -2.25
CA SER A 83 -3.84 7.06 -1.85
C SER A 83 -3.07 6.50 -3.06
N ALA A 84 -1.95 5.80 -2.82
CA ALA A 84 -1.27 5.03 -3.86
C ALA A 84 -2.05 3.74 -4.21
N ALA A 85 -2.77 3.15 -3.26
CA ALA A 85 -3.62 1.98 -3.50
C ALA A 85 -4.70 2.24 -4.55
N GLY A 86 -5.33 3.43 -4.52
CA GLY A 86 -6.27 3.86 -5.54
C GLY A 86 -5.65 3.88 -6.95
N LEU A 87 -4.38 4.29 -7.07
CA LEU A 87 -3.66 4.28 -8.35
C LEU A 87 -3.35 2.86 -8.83
N VAL A 88 -2.93 1.97 -7.94
CA VAL A 88 -2.69 0.55 -8.25
C VAL A 88 -4.00 -0.11 -8.70
N PHE A 89 -5.11 0.16 -8.00
CA PHE A 89 -6.41 -0.39 -8.32
C PHE A 89 -6.90 0.07 -9.70
N GLU A 90 -6.75 1.35 -10.02
CA GLU A 90 -7.06 1.87 -11.35
C GLU A 90 -6.22 1.21 -12.44
N TYR A 91 -4.91 1.14 -12.24
CA TYR A 91 -3.97 0.63 -13.23
C TYR A 91 -4.23 -0.84 -13.60
N TYR A 92 -4.65 -1.66 -12.63
CA TYR A 92 -4.91 -3.08 -12.82
C TYR A 92 -6.39 -3.47 -12.75
N ARG A 93 -7.32 -2.52 -12.93
CA ARG A 93 -8.76 -2.74 -12.76
C ARG A 93 -9.29 -4.01 -13.44
N GLU A 94 -8.81 -4.31 -14.65
CA GLU A 94 -9.26 -5.46 -15.45
C GLU A 94 -8.63 -6.80 -15.04
N ARG A 95 -7.66 -6.81 -14.12
CA ARG A 95 -6.96 -8.04 -13.67
C ARG A 95 -7.55 -8.67 -12.42
N TYR A 96 -8.33 -7.92 -11.64
CA TYR A 96 -8.88 -8.43 -10.40
C TYR A 96 -10.08 -9.35 -10.65
N ARG A 97 -10.08 -10.52 -10.00
CA ARG A 97 -11.22 -11.45 -10.01
C ARG A 97 -12.20 -11.19 -8.88
N ARG A 98 -11.72 -10.59 -7.80
CA ARG A 98 -12.47 -10.17 -6.62
C ARG A 98 -12.64 -8.65 -6.65
N ASP A 99 -13.75 -8.16 -6.11
CA ASP A 99 -13.95 -6.73 -5.87
C ASP A 99 -13.16 -6.25 -4.65
N PHE A 100 -12.25 -5.31 -4.87
CA PHE A 100 -11.47 -4.62 -3.83
C PHE A 100 -11.91 -3.17 -3.62
N SER A 101 -13.01 -2.74 -4.26
CA SER A 101 -13.45 -1.33 -4.25
C SER A 101 -13.67 -0.80 -2.83
N GLU A 102 -14.23 -1.62 -1.93
CA GLU A 102 -14.42 -1.24 -0.52
C GLU A 102 -13.07 -1.03 0.20
N LEU A 103 -12.13 -1.95 0.03
CA LEU A 103 -10.80 -1.86 0.63
C LEU A 103 -10.03 -0.64 0.13
N VAL A 104 -10.12 -0.37 -1.18
CA VAL A 104 -9.50 0.80 -1.81
C VAL A 104 -10.15 2.08 -1.34
N HIS A 105 -11.48 2.11 -1.21
CA HIS A 105 -12.19 3.26 -0.66
C HIS A 105 -11.77 3.56 0.78
N ALA A 106 -11.56 2.53 1.60
CA ALA A 106 -11.02 2.71 2.94
C ALA A 106 -9.59 3.28 2.92
N ALA A 107 -8.72 2.79 2.04
CA ALA A 107 -7.35 3.31 1.89
C ALA A 107 -7.35 4.80 1.48
N ASP A 108 -8.13 5.15 0.46
CA ASP A 108 -8.30 6.54 0.01
C ASP A 108 -8.74 7.46 1.16
N LYS A 109 -9.71 7.01 1.96
CA LYS A 109 -10.27 7.78 3.07
C LYS A 109 -9.28 7.95 4.22
N ILE A 110 -8.59 6.87 4.60
CA ILE A 110 -7.66 6.86 5.73
C ILE A 110 -6.41 7.67 5.41
N ASP A 111 -5.83 7.49 4.22
CA ASP A 111 -4.58 8.14 3.84
C ASP A 111 -4.74 9.65 3.59
N SER A 112 -5.88 10.05 3.01
CA SER A 112 -6.23 11.47 2.85
C SER A 112 -6.78 12.14 4.12
N ALA A 113 -6.96 11.37 5.19
CA ALA A 113 -7.62 11.80 6.43
C ALA A 113 -9.03 12.41 6.22
N ASP A 114 -9.76 11.96 5.20
CA ASP A 114 -11.15 12.35 4.91
C ASP A 114 -12.12 11.63 5.86
N LEU A 115 -11.90 11.77 7.16
CA LEU A 115 -12.66 11.09 8.21
C LEU A 115 -13.70 12.01 8.82
N THR A 116 -14.88 11.46 9.09
CA THR A 116 -15.91 12.16 9.87
C THR A 116 -15.53 12.17 11.35
N MET A 117 -16.13 13.10 12.12
CA MET A 117 -15.88 13.13 13.56
C MET A 117 -16.31 11.85 14.27
N ALA A 118 -17.37 11.20 13.82
CA ALA A 118 -17.81 9.92 14.38
C ALA A 118 -16.76 8.83 14.18
N GLU A 119 -16.15 8.76 12.99
CA GLU A 119 -15.08 7.81 12.68
C GLU A 119 -13.84 8.04 13.53
N VAL A 120 -13.49 9.31 13.77
CA VAL A 120 -12.36 9.67 14.63
C VAL A 120 -12.63 9.33 16.10
N PHE A 121 -13.86 9.53 16.60
CA PHE A 121 -14.21 9.30 18.01
C PHE A 121 -14.60 7.86 18.34
N CYS A 122 -15.10 7.10 17.37
CA CYS A 122 -15.56 5.73 17.54
C CYS A 122 -14.92 4.78 16.50
N PRO A 123 -13.58 4.75 16.37
CA PRO A 123 -12.91 3.97 15.32
C PRO A 123 -13.21 2.47 15.40
N GLU A 124 -13.56 1.94 16.58
CA GLU A 124 -13.96 0.55 16.78
C GLU A 124 -15.24 0.14 16.04
N ALA A 125 -16.07 1.11 15.65
CA ALA A 125 -17.25 0.88 14.82
C ALA A 125 -16.90 0.79 13.32
N HIS A 126 -15.64 1.04 12.94
CA HIS A 126 -15.17 1.15 11.56
C HIS A 126 -14.01 0.17 11.31
N PRO A 127 -14.29 -1.06 10.84
CA PRO A 127 -13.32 -2.16 10.83
C PRO A 127 -11.98 -1.86 10.15
N TYR A 128 -11.99 -1.23 8.96
CA TYR A 128 -10.77 -0.87 8.24
C TYR A 128 -9.97 0.23 8.95
N LEU A 129 -10.65 1.21 9.55
CA LEU A 129 -10.00 2.27 10.32
C LEU A 129 -9.37 1.69 11.59
N LEU A 130 -10.10 0.85 12.33
CA LEU A 130 -9.56 0.14 13.48
C LEU A 130 -8.33 -0.67 13.10
N LEU A 131 -8.40 -1.45 12.01
CA LEU A 131 -7.26 -2.21 11.50
C LEU A 131 -6.09 -1.31 11.15
N SER A 132 -6.31 -0.17 10.48
CA SER A 132 -5.21 0.76 10.15
C SER A 132 -4.46 1.27 11.38
N MET A 133 -5.15 1.43 12.50
CA MET A 133 -4.55 1.88 13.77
C MET A 133 -3.67 0.81 14.42
N THR A 134 -3.74 -0.44 13.95
CA THR A 134 -2.90 -1.55 14.42
C THR A 134 -1.61 -1.72 13.62
N LEU A 135 -1.38 -0.92 12.57
CA LEU A 135 -0.21 -0.99 11.70
C LEU A 135 0.81 0.11 12.08
N PRO A 136 1.62 -0.02 13.14
CA PRO A 136 2.57 1.03 13.49
C PRO A 136 3.79 0.99 12.55
N GLY A 137 4.14 2.14 11.98
CA GLY A 137 5.30 2.27 11.06
C GLY A 137 6.66 2.41 11.75
N HIS A 138 6.87 1.79 12.93
CA HIS A 138 8.05 2.12 13.77
C HIS A 138 8.93 0.93 14.18
N SER A 139 8.60 -0.30 13.81
CA SER A 139 9.41 -1.47 14.18
C SER A 139 9.49 -2.53 13.08
N ARG A 140 10.70 -2.81 12.59
CA ARG A 140 10.99 -3.96 11.70
C ARG A 140 10.65 -5.32 12.32
N ARG A 141 10.36 -5.40 13.61
CA ARG A 141 9.95 -6.66 14.27
C ARG A 141 8.53 -7.09 13.92
N GLU A 142 7.82 -6.32 13.11
CA GLU A 142 6.41 -6.53 12.77
C GLU A 142 6.19 -6.95 11.32
N GLU A 143 7.24 -7.22 10.54
CA GLU A 143 7.10 -7.67 9.15
C GLU A 143 6.21 -8.92 9.02
N ALA A 144 6.30 -9.85 9.98
CA ALA A 144 5.44 -11.02 10.02
C ALA A 144 3.95 -10.65 10.20
N TYR A 145 3.68 -9.63 11.01
CA TYR A 145 2.32 -9.12 11.23
C TYR A 145 1.78 -8.46 9.97
N TRP A 146 2.53 -7.54 9.35
CA TRP A 146 2.07 -6.87 8.12
C TRP A 146 1.86 -7.84 6.96
N ASN A 147 2.78 -8.79 6.76
CA ASN A 147 2.59 -9.85 5.76
C ASN A 147 1.35 -10.71 6.09
N HIS A 148 1.08 -11.00 7.36
CA HIS A 148 -0.12 -11.74 7.75
C HIS A 148 -1.41 -10.96 7.43
N VAL A 149 -1.44 -9.65 7.74
CA VAL A 149 -2.56 -8.77 7.39
C VAL A 149 -2.79 -8.72 5.88
N VAL A 150 -1.72 -8.63 5.07
CA VAL A 150 -1.82 -8.70 3.60
C VAL A 150 -2.50 -9.99 3.16
N GLU A 151 -2.08 -11.15 3.65
CA GLU A 151 -2.71 -12.43 3.26
C GLU A 151 -4.17 -12.57 3.73
N LEU A 152 -4.50 -12.03 4.91
CA LEU A 152 -5.88 -11.96 5.39
C LEU A 152 -6.75 -11.09 4.48
N LEU A 153 -6.33 -9.86 4.19
CA LEU A 153 -7.11 -8.94 3.33
C LEU A 153 -7.27 -9.46 1.89
N ARG A 154 -6.27 -10.18 1.35
CA ARG A 154 -6.38 -10.84 0.03
C ARG A 154 -7.51 -11.86 -0.03
N SER A 155 -7.73 -12.62 1.04
CA SER A 155 -8.56 -13.85 1.01
C SER A 155 -9.83 -13.80 1.86
N ARG A 156 -9.95 -12.85 2.78
CA ARG A 156 -11.04 -12.75 3.76
C ARG A 156 -11.80 -11.43 3.65
N PRO A 157 -13.08 -11.40 4.05
CA PRO A 157 -13.78 -10.14 4.31
C PRO A 157 -13.28 -9.56 5.64
N ILE A 158 -13.47 -8.25 5.85
CA ILE A 158 -12.87 -7.51 6.97
C ILE A 158 -13.31 -8.03 8.34
N GLU A 159 -14.51 -8.58 8.46
CA GLU A 159 -15.06 -9.16 9.69
C GLU A 159 -14.33 -10.43 10.14
N ALA A 160 -13.58 -11.08 9.25
CA ALA A 160 -12.75 -12.24 9.57
C ALA A 160 -11.26 -11.89 9.74
N VAL A 161 -10.91 -10.60 9.60
CA VAL A 161 -9.56 -10.08 9.85
C VAL A 161 -9.43 -9.54 11.27
N LEU A 162 -10.50 -8.97 11.82
CA LEU A 162 -10.61 -8.49 13.21
C LEU A 162 -10.97 -9.62 14.18
#